data_AF-A0A7G6XJ08-F1
#
_entry.id   AF-A0A7G6XJ08-F1
#
_cell.length_a   1.000
_cell.length_b   1.000
_cell.length_c   1.000
_cell.angle_alpha   90.00
_cell.angle_beta   90.00
_cell.angle_gamma   90.00
#
_symmetry.space_group_name_H-M   'P 1'
#
loop_
_entity.id
_entity.type
_entity.pdbx_description
1 polymer ?
#
loop_
_entity_poly.entity_id
_entity_poly.type
_entity_poly.pdbx_seq_one_letter_code
_entity_poly.pdbx_strand_id
1 'polypeptide(L)'
;MPWINDYVRSDGTPVKGHSRLPAGARRETALLGLIVAGVIVFGNGTTTAGAGAGSGQELPRPESTVVYPIKWPAWENHQAPLPQPTVSYPIVFPSTGGNR
;
A
#
# COMPACT_ATOMS: atom_id res chain seq x y z
N MET A 1 2.63 7.17 13.53
CA MET A 1 2.19 6.07 12.62
C MET A 1 0.73 6.27 12.30
N PRO A 2 0.28 6.14 11.03
CA PRO A 2 -1.13 6.28 10.70
C PRO A 2 -1.92 5.09 11.27
N TRP A 3 -2.85 5.38 12.18
CA TRP A 3 -3.81 4.43 12.73
C TRP A 3 -5.05 4.38 11.84
N ILE A 4 -5.49 3.18 11.49
CA ILE A 4 -6.72 2.96 10.73
C ILE A 4 -7.80 2.55 11.73
N ASN A 5 -8.89 3.30 11.76
CA ASN A 5 -10.05 3.00 12.62
C ASN A 5 -10.79 1.76 12.11
N ASP A 6 -11.54 1.14 13.01
CA ASP A 6 -12.46 0.06 12.69
C ASP A 6 -13.47 0.55 11.64
N TYR A 7 -13.71 -0.26 10.61
CA TYR A 7 -14.68 0.05 9.57
C TYR A 7 -15.35 -1.21 9.05
N VAL A 8 -16.54 -1.05 8.48
CA VAL A 8 -17.26 -2.12 7.79
C VAL A 8 -17.04 -1.92 6.30
N ARG A 9 -16.53 -2.95 5.63
CA ARG A 9 -16.38 -2.96 4.17
C ARG A 9 -17.74 -3.01 3.49
N SER A 10 -17.80 -2.63 2.22
CA SER A 10 -19.04 -2.65 1.42
C SER A 10 -19.65 -4.06 1.26
N ASP A 11 -18.86 -5.11 1.49
CA ASP A 11 -19.26 -6.52 1.52
C ASP A 11 -19.83 -6.98 2.88
N GLY A 12 -19.94 -6.06 3.86
CA GLY A 12 -20.42 -6.34 5.22
C GLY A 12 -19.35 -6.92 6.15
N THR A 13 -18.12 -7.11 5.69
CA THR A 13 -17.06 -7.67 6.54
C THR A 13 -16.54 -6.61 7.52
N PRO A 14 -16.55 -6.88 8.84
CA PRO A 14 -16.00 -5.96 9.82
C PRO A 14 -14.47 -6.04 9.80
N VAL A 15 -13.80 -4.91 9.61
CA VAL A 15 -12.34 -4.79 9.67
C VAL A 15 -11.96 -4.09 10.96
N LYS A 16 -11.18 -4.80 11.78
CA LYS A 16 -10.59 -4.24 13.00
C LYS A 16 -9.49 -3.23 12.65
N GLY A 17 -9.41 -2.17 13.45
CA GLY A 17 -8.40 -1.15 13.35
C GLY A 17 -7.01 -1.74 13.48
N HIS A 18 -6.10 -1.25 12.65
CA HIS A 18 -4.72 -1.70 12.63
C HIS A 18 -3.78 -0.54 12.30
N SER A 19 -2.57 -0.63 12.85
CA SER A 19 -1.47 0.26 12.51
C SER A 19 -0.78 -0.25 11.26
N ARG A 20 -0.44 0.66 10.33
CA ARG A 20 0.40 0.33 9.18
C ARG A 20 1.78 0.93 9.34
N LEU A 21 2.78 0.09 9.13
CA LEU A 21 4.17 0.51 8.99
C LEU A 21 4.35 1.18 7.60
N PRO A 22 5.18 2.23 7.50
CA PRO A 22 5.47 2.90 6.23
C PRO A 22 6.08 1.90 5.21
N ALA A 23 5.86 2.14 3.93
CA ALA A 23 6.40 1.31 2.85
C ALA A 23 7.94 1.22 2.99
N GLY A 24 8.45 0.02 3.28
CA GLY A 24 9.87 -0.24 3.56
C GLY A 24 10.14 -0.80 4.96
N ALA A 25 9.26 -0.58 5.94
CA ALA A 25 9.37 -1.16 7.28
C ALA A 25 8.80 -2.59 7.31
N ARG A 26 9.61 -3.54 6.83
CA ARG A 26 9.33 -4.99 6.82
C ARG A 26 9.51 -5.59 8.22
N ARG A 27 8.94 -6.79 8.46
CA ARG A 27 9.11 -7.56 9.70
C ARG A 27 10.58 -7.72 10.10
N GLU A 28 11.45 -7.91 9.11
CA GLU A 28 12.90 -8.03 9.30
C GLU A 28 13.53 -6.76 9.87
N THR A 29 13.15 -5.57 9.36
CA THR A 29 13.64 -4.29 9.89
C THR A 29 13.13 -4.01 11.30
N ALA A 30 11.90 -4.41 11.63
CA ALA A 30 11.35 -4.28 12.97
C ALA A 30 12.08 -5.19 13.98
N LEU A 31 12.41 -6.42 13.58
CA LEU A 31 13.20 -7.35 14.40
C LEU A 31 14.63 -6.84 14.61
N LEU A 32 15.29 -6.34 13.56
CA LEU A 32 16.61 -5.74 13.68
C LEU A 32 16.60 -4.57 14.68
N GLY A 33 15.62 -3.68 14.57
CA GLY A 33 15.46 -2.56 15.51
C GLY A 33 15.28 -3.03 16.97
N LEU A 34 14.47 -4.06 17.21
CA LEU A 34 14.28 -4.63 18.55
C LEU A 34 15.56 -5.27 19.11
N ILE A 35 16.32 -5.99 18.28
CA ILE A 35 17.59 -6.59 18.69
C ILE A 35 18.60 -5.51 19.06
N VAL A 36 18.75 -4.48 18.22
CA VAL A 36 19.62 -3.33 18.50
C VAL A 36 19.21 -2.62 19.78
N ALA A 37 17.91 -2.39 19.99
CA ALA A 37 17.41 -1.79 21.22
C ALA A 37 17.71 -2.65 22.46
N GLY A 38 17.54 -3.98 22.36
CA GLY A 38 17.91 -4.91 23.43
C GLY A 38 19.40 -4.87 23.77
N VAL A 39 20.27 -4.82 22.76
CA VAL A 39 21.72 -4.70 22.96
C VAL A 39 22.10 -3.37 23.62
N ILE A 40 21.42 -2.26 23.30
CA ILE A 40 21.69 -0.96 23.93
C ILE A 40 21.24 -0.95 25.40
N VAL A 41 20.07 -1.54 25.71
CA VAL A 41 19.53 -1.55 27.07
C VAL A 41 20.30 -2.51 27.99
N PHE A 42 20.77 -3.64 27.46
CA PHE A 42 21.43 -4.69 28.25
C PHE A 42 22.96 -4.73 28.08
N GLY A 43 23.53 -4.11 27.05
CA GLY A 43 24.96 -4.12 26.74
C GLY A 43 25.64 -2.82 27.15
N ASN A 44 26.53 -2.87 28.13
CA ASN A 44 27.31 -1.72 28.60
C ASN A 44 28.51 -1.46 27.66
N GLY A 45 28.25 -1.02 26.43
CA GLY A 45 29.30 -0.81 25.43
C GLY A 45 28.82 0.02 24.24
N THR A 46 29.31 1.26 24.17
CA THR A 46 29.15 2.22 23.06
C THR A 46 29.19 1.57 21.69
N THR A 47 28.04 1.53 21.02
CA THR A 47 27.94 1.37 19.57
C THR A 47 27.06 2.48 19.03
N THR A 48 27.70 3.42 18.33
CA THR A 48 27.08 4.50 17.58
C THR A 48 26.29 3.91 16.41
N ALA A 49 25.01 3.63 16.62
CA ALA A 49 24.03 3.52 15.55
C ALA A 49 23.02 4.65 15.75
N GLY A 50 23.20 5.72 14.97
CA GLY A 50 22.51 6.99 15.13
C GLY A 50 20.99 6.87 15.14
N ALA A 51 20.40 7.01 16.32
CA ALA A 51 19.03 7.42 16.53
C ALA A 51 19.03 8.38 17.72
N GLY A 52 19.35 9.64 17.45
CA GLY A 52 19.44 10.69 18.47
C GLY A 52 18.09 10.98 19.11
N ALA A 53 18.07 10.97 20.44
CA ALA A 53 17.05 11.60 21.27
C ALA A 53 17.53 12.99 21.72
N GLY A 54 16.97 14.02 21.11
CA GLY A 54 16.67 15.36 21.66
C GLY A 54 17.78 16.23 22.27
N SER A 55 18.27 17.21 21.50
CA SER A 55 18.54 18.58 21.98
C SER A 55 18.48 19.57 20.80
N GLY A 56 18.01 20.79 21.07
CA GLY A 56 17.52 21.76 20.09
C GLY A 56 18.52 22.19 19.03
N GLN A 57 18.48 21.52 17.88
CA GLN A 57 19.10 21.99 16.65
C GLN A 57 17.99 22.11 15.63
N GLU A 58 17.78 23.32 15.13
CA GLU A 58 16.85 23.62 14.03
C GLU A 58 17.13 22.64 12.90
N LEU A 59 16.22 21.66 12.73
CA LEU A 59 16.32 20.72 11.62
C LEU A 59 16.28 21.55 10.34
N PRO A 60 17.20 21.32 9.37
CA PRO A 60 17.12 22.01 8.10
C PRO A 60 15.72 21.77 7.54
N ARG A 61 14.97 22.86 7.36
CA ARG A 61 13.63 22.81 6.76
C ARG A 61 13.75 21.99 5.47
N PRO A 62 12.90 20.97 5.27
CA PRO A 62 12.96 20.17 4.06
C PRO A 62 12.73 21.10 2.88
N GLU A 63 13.79 21.33 2.10
CA GLU A 63 13.72 22.00 0.81
C GLU A 63 12.71 21.24 -0.05
N SER A 64 11.79 21.99 -0.67
CA SER A 64 10.79 21.40 -1.56
C SER A 64 11.52 20.73 -2.71
N THR A 65 11.59 19.39 -2.70
CA THR A 65 12.07 18.61 -3.84
C THR A 65 11.26 19.06 -5.05
N VAL A 66 11.95 19.66 -6.02
CA VAL A 66 11.37 20.10 -7.29
C VAL A 66 10.58 18.92 -7.87
N VAL A 67 9.26 19.09 -7.90
CA VAL A 67 8.36 18.09 -8.48
C VAL A 67 8.50 18.20 -9.99
N TYR A 68 9.35 17.35 -10.55
CA TYR A 68 9.38 17.16 -12.00
C TYR A 68 8.08 16.49 -12.43
N PRO A 69 7.44 16.96 -13.52
CA PRO A 69 6.34 16.21 -14.08
C PRO A 69 6.91 14.89 -14.61
N ILE A 70 6.48 13.78 -14.02
CA ILE A 70 6.67 12.48 -14.65
C ILE A 70 5.81 12.52 -15.90
N LYS A 71 6.45 12.45 -17.08
CA LYS A 71 5.78 12.38 -18.38
C LYS A 71 5.87 10.94 -18.86
N TRP A 72 4.78 10.40 -19.40
CA TRP A 72 4.72 9.05 -19.95
C TRP A 72 4.44 9.13 -21.45
N PRO A 73 5.44 9.52 -22.27
CA PRO A 73 5.25 9.80 -23.69
C PRO A 73 4.74 8.59 -24.48
N ALA A 74 5.03 7.38 -24.01
CA ALA A 74 4.54 6.14 -24.61
C ALA A 74 3.04 5.94 -24.39
N TRP A 75 2.49 6.39 -23.24
CA TRP A 75 1.08 6.19 -22.89
C TRP A 75 0.15 7.14 -23.63
N GLU A 76 0.63 8.35 -23.92
CA GLU A 76 -0.12 9.42 -24.59
C GLU A 76 -0.45 9.09 -26.05
N ASN A 77 0.32 8.20 -26.68
CA ASN A 77 0.16 7.79 -28.09
C ASN A 77 -0.46 6.39 -28.24
N HIS A 78 -0.91 5.76 -27.16
CA HIS A 78 -1.58 4.46 -27.28
C HIS A 78 -3.01 4.64 -27.79
N GLN A 79 -3.26 4.08 -28.96
CA GLN A 79 -4.60 3.98 -29.50
C GLN A 79 -5.46 3.14 -28.55
N ALA A 80 -6.59 3.71 -28.12
CA ALA A 80 -7.53 3.00 -27.27
C ALA A 80 -7.93 1.66 -27.95
N PRO A 81 -8.03 0.55 -27.19
CA PRO A 81 -8.45 -0.72 -27.75
C PRO A 81 -9.83 -0.57 -28.41
N LEU A 82 -9.94 -0.95 -29.68
CA LEU A 82 -11.22 -0.99 -30.38
C LEU A 82 -12.08 -2.14 -29.81
N PRO A 83 -13.39 -1.92 -29.58
CA PRO A 83 -14.27 -3.00 -29.16
C PRO A 83 -14.30 -4.07 -30.24
N GLN A 84 -13.97 -5.31 -29.87
CA GLN A 84 -14.11 -6.46 -30.75
C GLN A 84 -15.59 -6.85 -30.83
N PRO A 85 -16.11 -7.23 -32.01
CA PRO A 85 -17.49 -7.67 -32.13
C PRO A 85 -17.71 -8.94 -31.30
N THR A 86 -18.63 -8.86 -30.34
CA THR A 86 -19.11 -10.03 -29.60
C THR A 86 -19.92 -10.92 -30.55
N VAL A 87 -19.48 -12.16 -30.73
CA VAL A 87 -20.26 -13.15 -31.49
C VAL A 87 -21.51 -13.51 -30.67
N SER A 88 -22.69 -13.25 -31.24
CA SER A 88 -23.96 -13.69 -30.67
C SER A 88 -24.42 -14.96 -31.38
N TYR A 89 -24.60 -16.04 -30.61
CA TYR A 89 -25.18 -17.29 -31.10
C TYR A 89 -26.68 -17.32 -30.82
N PRO A 90 -27.49 -17.94 -31.69
CA PRO A 90 -28.92 -18.07 -31.44
C PRO A 90 -29.17 -18.91 -30.18
N ILE A 91 -29.91 -18.36 -29.23
CA ILE A 91 -30.45 -19.11 -28.09
C ILE A 91 -31.76 -19.74 -28.55
N VAL A 92 -31.80 -21.07 -28.65
CA VAL A 92 -33.03 -21.81 -28.92
C VAL A 92 -33.72 -22.10 -27.59
N PHE A 93 -34.86 -21.46 -27.34
CA PHE A 93 -35.70 -21.78 -26.19
C PHE A 93 -36.59 -22.99 -26.53
N PRO A 94 -36.60 -24.06 -25.73
CA PRO A 94 -37.55 -25.14 -25.92
C PRO A 94 -38.97 -24.62 -25.65
N SER A 95 -39.86 -24.76 -26.62
CA SER A 95 -41.29 -24.52 -26.43
C SER A 95 -41.85 -25.62 -25.53
N THR A 96 -42.33 -25.26 -24.33
CA THR A 96 -43.21 -26.13 -23.54
C THR A 96 -44.59 -26.18 -24.20
N GLY A 97 -44.67 -26.86 -25.34
CA GLY A 97 -45.92 -27.19 -26.02
C GLY A 97 -46.60 -28.34 -25.30
N GLY A 98 -47.77 -28.06 -24.72
CA GLY A 98 -48.47 -28.89 -23.75
C GLY A 98 -48.99 -30.23 -24.26
N ASN A 99 -49.05 -31.18 -23.34
CA ASN A 99 -50.06 -32.23 -23.33
C ASN A 99 -50.82 -32.10 -22.00
N ARG A 100 -52.03 -31.53 -22.11
CA ARG A 100 -53.13 -31.83 -21.19
C ARG A 100 -53.73 -33.17 -21.57
#